data_AF-A0A7J6QC08-F1
#
_entry.id   AF-A0A7J6QC08-F1
#
_cell.length_a   1.000
_cell.length_b   1.000
_cell.length_c   1.000
_cell.angle_alpha   90.00
_cell.angle_beta   90.00
_cell.angle_gamma   90.00
#
_symmetry.space_group_name_H-M   'P 1'
#
loop_
_entity.id
_entity.type
_entity.pdbx_description
1 polymer ?
#
loop_
_entity_poly.entity_id
_entity_poly.type
_entity_poly.pdbx_seq_one_letter_code
_entity_poly.pdbx_strand_id
1 'polypeptide(L)'
;MKEAQNFDLIGGFELPGAVLNLALQMGKYKDYAEQLRVMLQGYEEAIGGLTMVQCKVLHTQIADLHKCLRPGLTPLNWNSLGIVDFVESATRGIAAFKNIREQVEKSEERVQAVVESIEQSILVRPFDWTKTDLSPSPSTSTLAEDSVDSSSDYQRVMDVQEFYDFFETHRLSEVEKLVDQYEAIGPFLIKIEETTAGTKSGAAESMREYYAYWERKFFNAITTALVRGLSTFQVLLTSTAAASSERPPLIKIRSEFNPPEVVVGSLHGVFKLITKLLQNVLHSSAAFVRWMDGTCLLVPTQSTELDEEKALAFSFYKDVSQNPALVEMTMTIQNSVQQVFQTINKFMRS
;
A
#
# COMPACT_ATOMS: atom_id res chain seq x y z
N MET A 1 19.75 17.96 -51.60
CA MET A 1 18.84 19.10 -51.34
C MET A 1 19.46 20.47 -51.60
N LYS A 2 20.65 20.79 -51.08
CA LYS A 2 21.37 22.02 -51.48
C LYS A 2 21.76 22.03 -52.96
N GLU A 3 22.06 20.87 -53.53
CA GLU A 3 22.58 20.76 -54.89
C GLU A 3 21.55 21.13 -55.98
N ALA A 4 20.31 20.63 -55.96
CA ALA A 4 19.31 20.93 -57.00
C ALA A 4 18.87 22.42 -57.02
N GLN A 5 18.71 23.04 -55.84
CA GLN A 5 18.44 24.48 -55.73
C GLN A 5 19.66 25.31 -56.17
N ASN A 6 20.88 24.84 -55.88
CA ASN A 6 22.10 25.47 -56.38
C ASN A 6 22.27 25.32 -57.89
N PHE A 7 21.80 24.23 -58.52
CA PHE A 7 21.87 24.04 -59.97
C PHE A 7 20.97 25.01 -60.75
N ASP A 8 19.78 25.31 -60.24
CA ASP A 8 18.88 26.33 -60.81
C ASP A 8 19.50 27.75 -60.72
N LEU A 9 20.25 28.03 -59.64
CA LEU A 9 20.96 29.29 -59.42
C LEU A 9 22.21 29.46 -60.29
N ILE A 10 22.81 28.38 -60.80
CA ILE A 10 24.08 28.39 -61.56
C ILE A 10 23.83 28.55 -63.08
N GLY A 11 22.58 28.49 -63.55
CA GLY A 11 22.18 28.91 -64.91
C GLY A 11 23.03 28.31 -66.03
N GLY A 12 22.88 27.00 -66.30
CA GLY A 12 23.57 26.39 -67.44
C GLY A 12 23.36 24.90 -67.72
N PHE A 13 22.60 24.17 -66.90
CA PHE A 13 22.35 22.73 -67.12
C PHE A 13 20.86 22.42 -67.03
N GLU A 14 20.31 21.80 -68.08
CA GLU A 14 18.94 21.27 -68.06
C GLU A 14 18.88 20.07 -67.11
N LEU A 15 18.17 20.25 -65.99
CA LEU A 15 17.99 19.20 -64.99
C LEU A 15 17.19 18.03 -65.60
N PRO A 16 17.64 16.78 -65.43
CA PRO A 16 16.87 15.62 -65.84
C PRO A 16 15.46 15.65 -65.21
N GLY A 17 14.42 15.35 -65.98
CA GLY A 17 13.02 15.45 -65.52
C GLY A 17 12.71 14.65 -64.24
N ALA A 18 13.50 13.60 -63.95
CA ALA A 18 13.42 12.87 -62.68
C ALA A 18 13.83 13.72 -61.46
N VAL A 19 14.86 14.56 -61.60
CA VAL A 19 15.33 15.47 -60.53
C VAL A 19 14.33 16.60 -60.32
N LEU A 20 13.73 17.11 -61.39
CA LEU A 20 12.69 18.13 -61.32
C LEU A 20 11.42 17.60 -60.63
N ASN A 21 10.95 16.41 -61.00
CA ASN A 21 9.80 15.77 -60.35
C ASN A 21 10.06 15.48 -58.86
N LEU A 22 11.28 15.08 -58.51
CA LEU A 22 11.68 14.84 -57.13
C LEU A 22 11.77 16.16 -56.33
N ALA A 23 12.25 17.24 -56.95
CA ALA A 23 12.27 18.58 -56.37
C ALA A 23 10.84 19.13 -56.14
N LEU A 24 9.91 18.88 -57.06
CA LEU A 24 8.49 19.27 -56.92
C LEU A 24 7.79 18.51 -55.79
N GLN A 25 8.11 17.24 -55.57
CA GLN A 25 7.54 16.43 -54.48
C GLN A 25 8.27 16.58 -53.15
N MET A 26 9.36 17.35 -53.12
CA MET A 26 10.24 17.49 -51.95
C MET A 26 9.54 18.07 -50.72
N GLY A 27 8.70 19.09 -50.90
CA GLY A 27 7.92 19.67 -49.80
C GLY A 27 7.02 18.62 -49.14
N LYS A 28 6.31 17.86 -49.97
CA LYS A 28 5.42 16.77 -49.53
C LYS A 28 6.16 15.68 -48.75
N TYR A 29 7.36 15.29 -49.20
CA TYR A 29 8.17 14.30 -48.47
C TYR A 29 8.70 14.81 -47.13
N LYS A 30 9.07 16.10 -47.06
CA LYS A 30 9.49 16.72 -45.80
C LYS A 30 8.34 16.74 -44.78
N ASP A 31 7.13 17.08 -45.25
CA ASP A 31 5.93 17.09 -44.40
C ASP A 31 5.59 15.67 -43.90
N TYR A 32 5.70 14.65 -44.76
CA TYR A 32 5.52 13.25 -44.36
C TYR A 32 6.57 12.80 -43.34
N ALA A 33 7.83 13.16 -43.53
CA ALA A 33 8.89 12.82 -42.60
C ALA A 33 8.66 13.44 -41.21
N GLU A 34 8.24 14.70 -41.14
CA GLU A 34 7.95 15.36 -39.87
C GLU A 34 6.72 14.75 -39.17
N GLN A 35 5.66 14.48 -39.93
CA GLN A 35 4.46 13.81 -39.40
C GLN A 35 4.77 12.41 -38.84
N LEU A 36 5.56 11.61 -39.57
CA LEU A 36 6.01 10.30 -39.10
C LEU A 36 6.91 10.42 -37.87
N ARG A 37 7.78 11.42 -37.80
CA ARG A 37 8.65 11.66 -36.64
C ARG A 37 7.82 11.95 -35.39
N VAL A 38 6.83 12.84 -35.48
CA VAL A 38 5.92 13.18 -34.38
C VAL A 38 5.11 11.96 -33.95
N MET A 39 4.59 11.18 -34.90
CA MET A 39 3.86 9.94 -34.62
C MET A 39 4.74 8.92 -33.88
N LEU A 40 5.97 8.69 -34.33
CA LEU A 40 6.90 7.75 -33.70
C LEU A 40 7.33 8.20 -32.31
N GLN A 41 7.57 9.50 -32.12
CA GLN A 41 7.84 10.06 -30.79
C GLN A 41 6.63 9.84 -29.86
N GLY A 42 5.42 10.06 -30.35
CA GLY A 42 4.20 9.79 -29.59
C GLY A 42 4.05 8.31 -29.20
N TYR A 43 4.47 7.39 -30.06
CA TYR A 43 4.50 5.95 -29.77
C TYR A 43 5.57 5.60 -28.72
N GLU A 44 6.78 6.15 -28.85
CA GLU A 44 7.87 5.93 -27.88
C GLU A 44 7.48 6.42 -26.48
N GLU A 45 6.84 7.59 -26.38
CA GLU A 45 6.28 8.07 -25.11
C GLU A 45 5.15 7.19 -24.58
N ALA A 46 4.32 6.62 -25.46
CA ALA A 46 3.19 5.79 -25.07
C ALA A 46 3.63 4.45 -24.49
N ILE A 47 4.65 3.82 -25.07
CA ILE A 47 5.22 2.54 -24.60
C ILE A 47 6.29 2.77 -23.53
N GLY A 48 7.01 3.88 -23.60
CA GLY A 48 8.05 4.28 -22.67
C GLY A 48 7.50 4.44 -21.26
N GLY A 49 8.16 3.82 -20.28
CA GLY A 49 7.80 3.93 -18.87
C GLY A 49 6.77 2.92 -18.35
N LEU A 50 6.28 1.99 -19.18
CA LEU A 50 5.43 0.89 -18.70
C LEU A 50 6.21 -0.06 -17.79
N THR A 51 5.66 -0.35 -16.62
CA THR A 51 6.21 -1.39 -15.73
C THR A 51 5.97 -2.79 -16.31
N MET A 52 6.74 -3.78 -15.87
CA MET A 52 6.56 -5.18 -16.31
C MET A 52 5.13 -5.69 -16.07
N VAL A 53 4.49 -5.24 -14.99
CA VAL A 53 3.11 -5.62 -14.65
C VAL A 53 2.11 -4.97 -15.61
N GLN A 54 2.27 -3.67 -15.89
CA GLN A 54 1.42 -2.95 -16.85
C GLN A 54 1.56 -3.52 -18.27
N CYS A 55 2.78 -3.90 -18.70
CA CYS A 55 3.00 -4.57 -19.98
C CYS A 55 2.21 -5.88 -20.12
N LYS A 56 2.07 -6.66 -19.04
CA LYS A 56 1.28 -7.89 -19.05
C LYS A 56 -0.21 -7.59 -19.12
N VAL A 57 -0.71 -6.65 -18.31
CA VAL A 57 -2.13 -6.29 -18.28
C VAL A 57 -2.58 -5.67 -19.61
N LEU A 58 -1.76 -4.80 -20.20
CA LEU A 58 -2.06 -4.09 -21.44
C LEU A 58 -1.64 -4.85 -22.71
N HIS A 59 -1.28 -6.14 -22.61
CA HIS A 59 -0.69 -6.89 -23.74
C HIS A 59 -1.59 -6.89 -24.98
N THR A 60 -2.91 -7.00 -24.81
CA THR A 60 -3.88 -6.95 -25.91
C THR A 60 -3.89 -5.57 -26.58
N GLN A 61 -3.91 -4.51 -25.78
CA GLN A 61 -3.92 -3.12 -26.26
C GLN A 61 -2.61 -2.76 -26.95
N ILE A 62 -1.47 -3.27 -26.47
CA ILE A 62 -0.16 -3.13 -27.11
C ILE A 62 -0.16 -3.86 -28.46
N ALA A 63 -0.72 -5.08 -28.52
CA ALA A 63 -0.82 -5.82 -29.77
C ALA A 63 -1.70 -5.08 -30.80
N ASP A 64 -2.80 -4.46 -30.38
CA ASP A 64 -3.66 -3.66 -31.26
C ASP A 64 -2.96 -2.38 -31.73
N LEU A 65 -2.18 -1.73 -30.88
CA LEU A 65 -1.32 -0.61 -31.26
C LEU A 65 -0.28 -1.03 -32.31
N HIS A 66 0.37 -2.18 -32.14
CA HIS A 66 1.32 -2.72 -33.12
C HIS A 66 0.63 -3.05 -34.46
N LYS A 67 -0.62 -3.52 -34.45
CA LYS A 67 -1.40 -3.73 -35.69
C LYS A 67 -1.61 -2.42 -36.45
N CYS A 68 -1.89 -1.32 -35.75
CA CYS A 68 -2.03 0.01 -36.36
C CYS A 68 -0.73 0.52 -37.02
N LEU A 69 0.43 0.11 -36.52
CA LEU A 69 1.74 0.51 -37.07
C LEU A 69 2.23 -0.40 -38.21
N ARG A 70 1.72 -1.63 -38.31
CA ARG A 70 2.13 -2.62 -39.32
C ARG A 70 2.07 -2.12 -40.78
N PRO A 71 1.09 -1.31 -41.22
CA PRO A 71 1.06 -0.77 -42.58
C PRO A 71 2.27 0.11 -42.92
N GLY A 72 2.92 0.72 -41.93
CA GLY A 72 4.15 1.49 -42.14
C GLY A 72 5.39 0.63 -42.43
N LEU A 73 5.33 -0.69 -42.18
CA LEU A 73 6.49 -1.58 -42.25
C LEU A 73 6.55 -2.47 -43.50
N THR A 74 5.43 -2.65 -44.21
CA THR A 74 5.34 -3.68 -45.27
C THR A 74 4.68 -3.21 -46.58
N PRO A 75 3.54 -2.48 -46.58
CA PRO A 75 2.88 -2.05 -47.82
C PRO A 75 3.14 -0.60 -48.28
N LEU A 76 3.54 0.33 -47.42
CA LEU A 76 3.65 1.76 -47.78
C LEU A 76 5.05 2.12 -48.31
N ASN A 77 5.11 2.72 -49.49
CA ASN A 77 6.30 3.36 -50.05
C ASN A 77 6.10 4.87 -50.15
N TRP A 78 7.16 5.67 -50.35
CA TRP A 78 7.08 7.14 -50.40
C TRP A 78 6.12 7.68 -51.47
N ASN A 79 5.86 6.91 -52.54
CA ASN A 79 4.91 7.28 -53.59
C ASN A 79 3.44 6.96 -53.25
N SER A 80 3.18 6.34 -52.10
CA SER A 80 1.84 5.94 -51.68
C SER A 80 1.01 7.16 -51.29
N LEU A 81 -0.21 7.27 -51.83
CA LEU A 81 -1.13 8.35 -51.44
C LEU A 81 -1.65 8.18 -49.99
N GLY A 82 -1.62 6.97 -49.45
CA GLY A 82 -2.18 6.64 -48.12
C GLY A 82 -1.25 6.90 -46.93
N ILE A 83 -0.11 7.59 -47.09
CA ILE A 83 0.79 7.90 -45.96
C ILE A 83 0.09 8.80 -44.93
N VAL A 84 -0.70 9.77 -45.40
CA VAL A 84 -1.45 10.67 -44.50
C VAL A 84 -2.51 9.90 -43.71
N ASP A 85 -3.32 9.08 -44.39
CA ASP A 85 -4.34 8.25 -43.76
C ASP A 85 -3.72 7.27 -42.74
N PHE A 86 -2.55 6.72 -43.07
CA PHE A 86 -1.78 5.88 -42.15
C PHE A 86 -1.33 6.65 -40.91
N VAL A 87 -0.71 7.83 -41.07
CA VAL A 87 -0.29 8.67 -39.95
C VAL A 87 -1.48 9.01 -39.07
N GLU A 88 -2.61 9.41 -39.66
CA GLU A 88 -3.82 9.74 -38.90
C GLU A 88 -4.37 8.53 -38.14
N SER A 89 -4.44 7.37 -38.77
CA SER A 89 -4.92 6.13 -38.14
C SER A 89 -3.99 5.68 -37.02
N ALA A 90 -2.67 5.71 -37.23
CA ALA A 90 -1.68 5.33 -36.23
C ALA A 90 -1.67 6.32 -35.05
N THR A 91 -1.74 7.63 -35.33
CA THR A 91 -1.84 8.67 -34.29
C THR A 91 -3.11 8.50 -33.46
N ARG A 92 -4.25 8.16 -34.08
CA ARG A 92 -5.50 7.84 -33.37
C ARG A 92 -5.35 6.60 -32.50
N GLY A 93 -4.70 5.55 -32.99
CA GLY A 93 -4.40 4.34 -32.23
C GLY A 93 -3.49 4.60 -31.01
N ILE A 94 -2.45 5.41 -31.19
CA ILE A 94 -1.55 5.86 -30.11
C ILE A 94 -2.34 6.64 -29.06
N ALA A 95 -3.20 7.58 -29.47
CA ALA A 95 -4.01 8.37 -28.55
C ALA A 95 -5.00 7.51 -27.75
N ALA A 96 -5.64 6.53 -28.40
CA ALA A 96 -6.53 5.57 -27.73
C ALA A 96 -5.77 4.73 -26.69
N PHE A 97 -4.58 4.24 -27.04
CA PHE A 97 -3.72 3.49 -26.11
C PHE A 97 -3.28 4.36 -24.92
N LYS A 98 -2.84 5.61 -25.17
CA LYS A 98 -2.46 6.55 -24.10
C LYS A 98 -3.61 6.78 -23.11
N ASN A 99 -4.84 6.93 -23.60
CA ASN A 99 -6.02 7.10 -22.73
C ASN A 99 -6.26 5.85 -21.85
N ILE A 100 -6.21 4.65 -22.43
CA ILE A 100 -6.35 3.39 -21.67
C ILE A 100 -5.26 3.29 -20.59
N ARG A 101 -4.00 3.55 -20.97
CA ARG A 101 -2.87 3.55 -20.04
C ARG A 101 -3.09 4.52 -18.88
N GLU A 102 -3.50 5.76 -19.16
CA GLU A 102 -3.77 6.77 -18.14
C GLU A 102 -4.89 6.35 -17.17
N GLN A 103 -5.93 5.67 -17.66
CA GLN A 103 -7.01 5.16 -16.81
C GLN A 103 -6.53 4.04 -15.87
N VAL A 104 -5.64 3.16 -16.37
CA VAL A 104 -5.03 2.12 -15.56
C VAL A 104 -4.10 2.73 -14.52
N GLU A 105 -3.20 3.64 -14.92
CA GLU A 105 -2.28 4.33 -13.99
C GLU A 105 -3.02 5.06 -12.87
N LYS A 106 -4.08 5.81 -13.18
CA LYS A 106 -4.90 6.48 -12.16
C LYS A 106 -5.55 5.51 -11.18
N SER A 107 -5.98 4.34 -11.65
CA SER A 107 -6.58 3.32 -10.79
C SER A 107 -5.50 2.65 -9.93
N GLU A 108 -4.34 2.34 -10.51
CA GLU A 108 -3.17 1.81 -9.82
C GLU A 108 -2.66 2.74 -8.72
N GLU A 109 -2.60 4.05 -8.97
CA GLU A 109 -2.24 5.06 -7.97
C GLU A 109 -3.16 5.01 -6.75
N ARG A 110 -4.47 4.80 -6.94
CA ARG A 110 -5.42 4.65 -5.84
C ARG A 110 -5.15 3.39 -5.03
N VAL A 111 -4.92 2.26 -5.69
CA VAL A 111 -4.60 1.00 -5.01
C VAL A 111 -3.27 1.12 -4.26
N GLN A 112 -2.26 1.71 -4.90
CA GLN A 112 -0.95 1.94 -4.32
C GLN A 112 -1.00 2.86 -3.08
N ALA A 113 -1.81 3.92 -3.11
CA ALA A 113 -2.01 4.80 -1.96
C ALA A 113 -2.59 4.05 -0.74
N VAL A 114 -3.47 3.07 -0.95
CA VAL A 114 -3.98 2.23 0.15
C VAL A 114 -2.90 1.27 0.66
N VAL A 115 -2.10 0.67 -0.23
CA VAL A 115 -0.95 -0.16 0.17
C VAL A 115 0.00 0.65 1.05
N GLU A 116 0.32 1.89 0.66
CA GLU A 116 1.20 2.79 1.42
C GLU A 116 0.57 3.21 2.75
N SER A 117 -0.72 3.50 2.78
CA SER A 117 -1.48 3.79 4.02
C SER A 117 -1.37 2.65 5.03
N ILE A 118 -1.58 1.41 4.58
CA ILE A 118 -1.42 0.20 5.40
C ILE A 118 0.04 0.05 5.84
N GLU A 119 0.98 0.14 4.90
CA GLU A 119 2.40 -0.05 5.16
C GLU A 119 2.94 0.95 6.17
N GLN A 120 2.52 2.22 6.12
CA GLN A 120 2.98 3.30 6.99
C GLN A 120 2.17 3.44 8.29
N SER A 121 1.11 2.64 8.46
CA SER A 121 0.27 2.70 9.64
C SER A 121 1.02 2.49 10.95
N ILE A 122 0.49 3.11 12.01
CA ILE A 122 1.04 3.06 13.36
C ILE A 122 0.04 2.32 14.25
N LEU A 123 0.19 1.00 14.34
CA LEU A 123 -0.71 0.13 15.12
C LEU A 123 -0.54 0.31 16.63
N VAL A 124 0.66 0.70 17.07
CA VAL A 124 0.98 0.96 18.48
C VAL A 124 1.31 2.43 18.62
N ARG A 125 0.49 3.16 19.38
CA ARG A 125 0.66 4.61 19.59
C ARG A 125 2.08 4.91 20.10
N PRO A 126 2.81 5.88 19.51
CA PRO A 126 4.09 6.30 20.06
C PRO A 126 3.86 6.88 21.45
N PHE A 127 4.66 6.45 22.43
CA PHE A 127 4.60 6.99 23.78
C PHE A 127 5.57 8.18 23.90
N ASP A 128 5.04 9.37 24.20
CA ASP A 128 5.88 10.53 24.48
C ASP A 128 6.45 10.40 25.89
N TRP A 129 7.77 10.26 25.98
CA TRP A 129 8.49 10.13 27.26
C TRP A 129 8.63 11.47 27.99
N THR A 130 8.33 12.60 27.33
CA THR A 130 8.50 13.96 27.86
C THR A 130 7.21 14.56 28.38
N LYS A 131 6.06 14.09 27.89
CA LYS A 131 4.72 14.50 28.32
C LYS A 131 3.96 13.24 28.71
N THR A 132 3.55 13.16 29.98
CA THR A 132 2.61 12.12 30.42
C THR A 132 1.29 12.42 29.73
N ASP A 133 1.08 11.81 28.55
CA ASP A 133 0.02 12.11 27.59
C ASP A 133 -1.34 11.68 28.16
N LEU A 134 -1.86 12.48 29.09
CA LEU A 134 -3.19 12.38 29.68
C LEU A 134 -4.19 13.01 28.70
N SER A 135 -4.83 12.17 27.88
CA SER A 135 -6.18 12.48 27.39
C SER A 135 -7.18 11.94 28.42
N PRO A 136 -8.06 12.77 28.99
CA PRO A 136 -9.18 12.26 29.76
C PRO A 136 -10.14 11.57 28.80
N SER A 137 -10.30 10.24 28.92
CA SER A 137 -11.42 9.56 28.29
C SER A 137 -12.73 10.12 28.89
N PRO A 138 -13.71 10.55 28.08
CA PRO A 138 -14.97 11.08 28.57
C PRO A 138 -15.90 9.93 28.94
N SER A 139 -15.61 9.22 30.03
CA SER A 139 -16.53 8.23 30.58
C SER A 139 -16.26 8.01 32.06
N THR A 140 -16.60 9.01 32.88
CA THR A 140 -17.36 8.87 34.14
C THR A 140 -17.62 10.28 34.67
N SER A 141 -18.69 10.90 34.17
CA SER A 141 -19.28 12.07 34.81
C SER A 141 -20.13 11.60 35.99
N THR A 142 -19.61 11.67 37.22
CA THR A 142 -20.46 11.78 38.41
C THR A 142 -19.71 12.45 39.55
N LEU A 143 -20.01 13.75 39.71
CA LEU A 143 -20.26 14.52 40.94
C LEU A 143 -19.17 14.62 42.03
N ALA A 144 -18.98 15.90 42.43
CA ALA A 144 -18.39 16.43 43.67
C ALA A 144 -16.85 16.37 43.78
N GLU A 145 -16.12 17.38 44.24
CA GLU A 145 -16.46 18.65 44.91
C GLU A 145 -15.20 19.56 44.93
N ASP A 146 -15.42 20.84 45.20
CA ASP A 146 -14.46 21.94 45.31
C ASP A 146 -13.24 21.66 46.23
N SER A 147 -12.02 21.93 45.76
CA SER A 147 -10.98 22.62 46.54
C SER A 147 -9.77 22.98 45.68
N VAL A 148 -9.37 24.25 45.79
CA VAL A 148 -8.17 24.86 45.20
C VAL A 148 -6.90 24.29 45.84
N ASP A 149 -6.02 23.70 45.03
CA ASP A 149 -4.57 23.75 45.29
C ASP A 149 -3.79 23.80 43.97
N SER A 150 -3.35 25.01 43.62
CA SER A 150 -2.51 25.30 42.46
C SER A 150 -1.05 24.99 42.79
N SER A 151 -0.62 23.72 42.67
CA SER A 151 0.82 23.34 42.50
C SER A 151 1.08 21.82 42.37
N SER A 152 0.22 21.06 41.68
CA SER A 152 0.50 19.64 41.40
C SER A 152 -0.03 19.15 40.05
N ASP A 153 0.11 19.97 38.99
CA ASP A 153 -0.32 19.59 37.63
C ASP A 153 0.30 18.25 37.22
N TYR A 154 -0.58 17.26 37.11
CA TYR A 154 -0.34 15.88 37.47
C TYR A 154 0.45 15.10 36.43
N GLN A 155 1.68 14.72 36.78
CA GLN A 155 2.36 13.53 36.26
C GLN A 155 1.64 12.25 36.75
N ARG A 156 0.41 12.01 36.29
CA ARG A 156 -0.34 10.80 36.69
C ARG A 156 0.03 9.64 35.78
N VAL A 157 0.79 8.70 36.34
CA VAL A 157 1.08 7.40 35.71
C VAL A 157 -0.21 6.61 35.57
N MET A 158 -0.43 6.06 34.37
CA MET A 158 -1.61 5.25 34.03
C MET A 158 -1.69 3.99 34.90
N ASP A 159 -2.89 3.57 35.28
CA ASP A 159 -3.06 2.20 35.77
C ASP A 159 -3.03 1.16 34.64
N VAL A 160 -3.06 -0.13 34.99
CA VAL A 160 -2.93 -1.20 34.00
C VAL A 160 -4.12 -1.26 33.01
N GLN A 161 -5.33 -0.92 33.44
CA GLN A 161 -6.51 -0.93 32.57
C GLN A 161 -6.49 0.29 31.67
N GLU A 162 -6.23 1.48 32.23
CA GLU A 162 -6.02 2.71 31.46
C GLU A 162 -4.94 2.51 30.40
N PHE A 163 -3.82 1.87 30.74
CA PHE A 163 -2.75 1.52 29.80
C PHE A 163 -3.24 0.58 28.69
N TYR A 164 -3.97 -0.48 29.04
CA TYR A 164 -4.52 -1.42 28.05
C TYR A 164 -5.47 -0.72 27.07
N ASP A 165 -6.45 0.02 27.60
CA ASP A 165 -7.49 0.68 26.80
C ASP A 165 -6.91 1.75 25.88
N PHE A 166 -5.88 2.47 26.33
CA PHE A 166 -5.20 3.50 25.54
C PHE A 166 -4.56 2.94 24.26
N PHE A 167 -3.87 1.80 24.34
CA PHE A 167 -3.28 1.18 23.16
C PHE A 167 -4.32 0.44 22.32
N GLU A 168 -5.25 -0.25 22.97
CA GLU A 168 -6.22 -1.09 22.29
C GLU A 168 -7.25 -0.27 21.51
N THR A 169 -7.75 0.82 22.07
CA THR A 169 -8.71 1.72 21.39
C THR A 169 -8.09 2.34 20.14
N HIS A 170 -6.84 2.81 20.24
CA HIS A 170 -6.07 3.33 19.11
C HIS A 170 -5.89 2.26 18.02
N ARG A 171 -5.44 1.07 18.41
CA ARG A 171 -5.21 -0.05 17.48
C ARG A 171 -6.49 -0.43 16.75
N LEU A 172 -7.61 -0.59 17.47
CA LEU A 172 -8.90 -0.96 16.87
C LEU A 172 -9.36 0.09 15.86
N SER A 173 -9.31 1.38 16.22
CA SER A 173 -9.70 2.47 15.33
C SER A 173 -8.83 2.56 14.08
N GLU A 174 -7.51 2.39 14.20
CA GLU A 174 -6.63 2.41 13.04
C GLU A 174 -6.84 1.18 12.15
N VAL A 175 -7.03 -0.02 12.72
CA VAL A 175 -7.30 -1.24 11.95
C VAL A 175 -8.62 -1.14 11.19
N GLU A 176 -9.69 -0.67 11.83
CA GLU A 176 -11.00 -0.47 11.20
C GLU A 176 -10.90 0.44 9.97
N LYS A 177 -10.26 1.60 10.13
CA LYS A 177 -10.01 2.54 9.03
C LYS A 177 -9.21 1.91 7.88
N LEU A 178 -8.19 1.11 8.18
CA LEU A 178 -7.37 0.45 7.15
C LEU A 178 -8.14 -0.66 6.42
N VAL A 179 -9.01 -1.39 7.11
CA VAL A 179 -9.87 -2.41 6.53
C VAL A 179 -10.88 -1.75 5.58
N ASP A 180 -11.53 -0.66 5.98
CA ASP A 180 -12.44 0.09 5.10
C ASP A 180 -11.75 0.54 3.80
N GLN A 181 -10.51 1.03 3.92
CA GLN A 181 -9.70 1.42 2.76
C GLN A 181 -9.37 0.22 1.87
N TYR A 182 -9.05 -0.93 2.46
CA TYR A 182 -8.74 -2.17 1.75
C TYR A 182 -9.95 -2.74 1.00
N GLU A 183 -11.12 -2.75 1.62
CA GLU A 183 -12.37 -3.24 1.00
C GLU A 183 -12.82 -2.33 -0.15
N ALA A 184 -12.53 -1.02 -0.07
CA ALA A 184 -12.83 -0.05 -1.12
C ALA A 184 -11.98 -0.21 -2.40
N ILE A 185 -11.02 -1.15 -2.44
CA ILE A 185 -10.11 -1.34 -3.58
C ILE A 185 -10.74 -2.10 -4.73
N GLY A 186 -11.65 -3.05 -4.44
CA GLY A 186 -12.28 -3.92 -5.43
C GLY A 186 -12.78 -3.16 -6.67
N PRO A 187 -13.56 -2.08 -6.53
CA PRO A 187 -14.03 -1.27 -7.65
C PRO A 187 -12.93 -0.72 -8.58
N PHE A 188 -11.75 -0.36 -8.05
CA PHE A 188 -10.64 0.14 -8.88
C PHE A 188 -10.03 -0.97 -9.72
N LEU A 189 -9.87 -2.18 -9.16
CA LEU A 189 -9.35 -3.34 -9.88
C LEU A 189 -10.34 -3.84 -10.93
N ILE A 190 -11.64 -3.84 -10.62
CA ILE A 190 -12.71 -4.15 -11.58
C ILE A 190 -12.73 -3.13 -12.72
N LYS A 191 -12.44 -1.85 -12.44
CA LYS A 191 -12.34 -0.83 -13.50
C LYS A 191 -11.14 -1.05 -14.42
N ILE A 192 -10.02 -1.54 -13.89
CA ILE A 192 -8.87 -1.95 -14.71
C ILE A 192 -9.27 -3.15 -15.59
N GLU A 193 -9.92 -4.17 -15.02
CA GLU A 193 -10.45 -5.31 -15.76
C GLU A 193 -11.41 -4.88 -16.88
N GLU A 194 -12.31 -3.92 -16.61
CA GLU A 194 -13.23 -3.38 -17.63
C GLU A 194 -12.46 -2.76 -18.79
N THR A 195 -11.42 -1.99 -18.48
CA THR A 195 -10.67 -1.23 -19.47
C THR A 195 -9.75 -2.12 -20.31
N THR A 196 -9.22 -3.20 -19.73
CA THR A 196 -8.17 -4.02 -20.37
C THR A 196 -8.70 -5.37 -20.88
N ALA A 197 -9.63 -5.99 -20.16
CA ALA A 197 -10.22 -7.28 -20.50
C ALA A 197 -11.69 -7.19 -20.94
N GLY A 198 -12.34 -6.02 -20.81
CA GLY A 198 -13.74 -5.83 -21.20
C GLY A 198 -14.76 -6.52 -20.28
N THR A 199 -14.36 -6.91 -19.08
CA THR A 199 -15.18 -7.66 -18.11
C THR A 199 -15.27 -6.91 -16.77
N LYS A 200 -16.31 -7.20 -15.97
CA LYS A 200 -16.58 -6.53 -14.68
C LYS A 200 -16.77 -7.53 -13.53
N SER A 201 -16.18 -8.71 -13.68
CA SER A 201 -16.43 -9.85 -12.82
C SER A 201 -15.61 -9.81 -11.53
N GLY A 202 -14.46 -9.14 -11.54
CA GLY A 202 -13.44 -9.27 -10.51
C GLY A 202 -12.67 -10.59 -10.58
N ALA A 203 -12.87 -11.39 -11.64
CA ALA A 203 -12.43 -12.78 -11.73
C ALA A 203 -11.98 -13.17 -13.16
N ALA A 204 -11.55 -12.21 -13.97
CA ALA A 204 -11.09 -12.47 -15.33
C ALA A 204 -9.76 -13.27 -15.33
N GLU A 205 -9.70 -14.38 -16.06
CA GLU A 205 -8.50 -15.25 -16.10
C GLU A 205 -7.25 -14.49 -16.61
N SER A 206 -7.41 -13.58 -17.57
CA SER A 206 -6.31 -12.75 -18.07
C SER A 206 -5.74 -11.77 -17.03
N MET A 207 -6.50 -11.50 -15.95
CA MET A 207 -6.13 -10.61 -14.85
C MET A 207 -5.61 -11.35 -13.61
N ARG A 208 -5.61 -12.69 -13.62
CA ARG A 208 -5.21 -13.53 -12.48
C ARG A 208 -3.86 -13.15 -11.87
N GLU A 209 -2.82 -13.04 -12.70
CA GLU A 209 -1.48 -12.66 -12.23
C GLU A 209 -1.45 -11.23 -11.65
N TYR A 210 -2.31 -10.35 -12.15
CA TYR A 210 -2.39 -8.97 -11.71
C TYR A 210 -3.06 -8.83 -10.34
N TYR A 211 -4.13 -9.58 -10.09
CA TYR A 211 -4.73 -9.64 -8.75
C TYR A 211 -3.74 -10.23 -7.74
N ALA A 212 -3.05 -11.32 -8.08
CA ALA A 212 -2.03 -11.92 -7.22
C ALA A 212 -0.86 -10.94 -6.91
N TYR A 213 -0.48 -10.09 -7.87
CA TYR A 213 0.52 -9.04 -7.64
C TYR A 213 0.08 -8.06 -6.56
N TRP A 214 -1.16 -7.57 -6.62
CA TRP A 214 -1.69 -6.64 -5.62
C TRP A 214 -1.93 -7.30 -4.27
N GLU A 215 -2.49 -8.50 -4.25
CA GLU A 215 -2.67 -9.26 -2.99
C GLU A 215 -1.35 -9.45 -2.26
N ARG A 216 -0.26 -9.76 -2.99
CA ARG A 216 1.08 -9.88 -2.41
C ARG A 216 1.62 -8.55 -1.89
N LYS A 217 1.29 -7.42 -2.52
CA LYS A 217 1.62 -6.09 -2.01
C LYS A 217 0.89 -5.81 -0.69
N PHE A 218 -0.40 -6.14 -0.57
CA PHE A 218 -1.13 -6.01 0.69
C PHE A 218 -0.53 -6.88 1.79
N PHE A 219 -0.23 -8.14 1.50
CA PHE A 219 0.43 -9.02 2.46
C PHE A 219 1.74 -8.44 2.99
N ASN A 220 2.58 -7.91 2.11
CA ASN A 220 3.84 -7.29 2.50
C ASN A 220 3.61 -6.02 3.34
N ALA A 221 2.70 -5.14 2.93
CA ALA A 221 2.36 -3.92 3.66
C ALA A 221 1.85 -4.21 5.07
N ILE A 222 0.92 -5.17 5.22
CA ILE A 222 0.40 -5.63 6.51
C ILE A 222 1.55 -6.18 7.37
N THR A 223 2.40 -7.03 6.79
CA THR A 223 3.55 -7.60 7.52
C THR A 223 4.50 -6.51 8.01
N THR A 224 4.83 -5.53 7.16
CA THR A 224 5.68 -4.39 7.54
C THR A 224 5.06 -3.55 8.65
N ALA A 225 3.75 -3.29 8.60
CA ALA A 225 3.03 -2.56 9.65
C ALA A 225 3.07 -3.29 10.99
N LEU A 226 2.93 -4.62 10.98
CA LEU A 226 3.05 -5.45 12.18
C LEU A 226 4.45 -5.47 12.75
N VAL A 227 5.48 -5.63 11.90
CA VAL A 227 6.89 -5.56 12.33
C VAL A 227 7.16 -4.21 12.99
N ARG A 228 6.68 -3.10 12.41
CA ARG A 228 6.82 -1.78 13.01
C ARG A 228 6.07 -1.68 14.34
N GLY A 229 4.84 -2.19 14.42
CA GLY A 229 4.06 -2.22 15.65
C GLY A 229 4.77 -2.97 16.78
N LEU A 230 5.29 -4.16 16.48
CA LEU A 230 6.10 -4.95 17.43
C LEU A 230 7.39 -4.22 17.82
N SER A 231 8.06 -3.54 16.88
CA SER A 231 9.27 -2.75 17.15
C SER A 231 8.98 -1.62 18.14
N THR A 232 7.91 -0.87 17.91
CA THR A 232 7.46 0.19 18.83
C THR A 232 7.15 -0.38 20.21
N PHE A 233 6.47 -1.51 20.28
CA PHE A 233 6.13 -2.17 21.54
C PHE A 233 7.38 -2.69 22.28
N GLN A 234 8.37 -3.21 21.55
CA GLN A 234 9.65 -3.63 22.12
C GLN A 234 10.41 -2.43 22.72
N VAL A 235 10.46 -1.30 22.02
CA VAL A 235 11.12 -0.07 22.50
C VAL A 235 10.39 0.50 23.72
N LEU A 236 9.05 0.42 23.74
CA LEU A 236 8.21 0.83 24.86
C LEU A 236 8.54 0.01 26.13
N LEU A 237 8.64 -1.32 26.01
CA LEU A 237 8.81 -2.20 27.17
C LEU A 237 10.27 -2.45 27.58
N THR A 238 11.22 -2.23 26.67
CA THR A 238 12.64 -2.48 26.93
C THR A 238 13.37 -1.17 27.20
N SER A 239 13.90 -1.02 28.42
CA SER A 239 14.83 0.07 28.74
C SER A 239 16.24 -0.32 28.30
N THR A 240 16.87 0.48 27.44
CA THR A 240 18.30 0.36 27.18
C THR A 240 19.07 1.09 28.29
N ALA A 241 20.17 0.52 28.76
CA ALA A 241 20.94 1.04 29.90
C ALA A 241 21.44 2.49 29.74
N ALA A 242 21.42 3.05 28.52
CA ALA A 242 21.77 4.45 28.25
C ALA A 242 20.59 5.44 28.47
N ALA A 243 19.35 4.95 28.57
CA ALA A 243 18.13 5.78 28.67
C ALA A 243 17.44 5.70 30.04
N SER A 244 18.01 4.97 31.00
CA SER A 244 17.35 4.65 32.27
C SER A 244 17.25 5.82 33.25
N SER A 245 17.99 6.92 33.07
CA SER A 245 17.92 8.09 33.95
C SER A 245 16.81 9.09 33.60
N GLU A 246 16.18 8.98 32.43
CA GLU A 246 15.24 10.00 31.92
C GLU A 246 13.84 9.46 31.56
N ARG A 247 13.59 8.14 31.61
CA ARG A 247 12.28 7.58 31.25
C ARG A 247 11.30 7.61 32.42
N PRO A 248 10.12 8.26 32.29
CA PRO A 248 9.09 8.18 33.32
C PRO A 248 8.50 6.76 33.43
N PRO A 249 7.95 6.39 34.61
CA PRO A 249 7.25 5.13 34.79
C PRO A 249 6.01 5.04 33.87
N LEU A 250 5.80 3.84 33.29
CA LEU A 250 4.71 3.58 32.34
C LEU A 250 3.40 3.18 33.01
N ILE A 251 3.46 2.28 34.00
CA ILE A 251 2.28 1.65 34.60
C ILE A 251 2.39 1.72 36.12
N LYS A 252 1.33 2.19 36.77
CA LYS A 252 1.17 2.16 38.22
C LYS A 252 0.51 0.85 38.63
N ILE A 253 1.22 0.04 39.40
CA ILE A 253 0.71 -1.22 39.96
C ILE A 253 0.42 -0.99 41.44
N ARG A 254 -0.83 -1.21 41.87
CA ARG A 254 -1.23 -1.17 43.28
C ARG A 254 -1.14 -2.57 43.88
N SER A 255 -0.51 -2.69 45.04
CA SER A 255 -0.50 -3.91 45.85
C SER A 255 -1.25 -3.63 47.13
N GLU A 256 -2.15 -4.53 47.52
CA GLU A 256 -2.84 -4.47 48.80
C GLU A 256 -2.14 -5.43 49.77
N PHE A 257 -1.91 -4.98 50.99
CA PHE A 257 -1.31 -5.82 52.03
C PHE A 257 -2.43 -6.35 52.93
N ASN A 258 -2.63 -7.66 52.96
CA ASN A 258 -3.62 -8.30 53.84
C ASN A 258 -2.89 -9.25 54.81
N PRO A 259 -2.55 -8.81 56.03
CA PRO A 259 -1.73 -9.59 56.95
C PRO A 259 -2.26 -11.02 57.15
N PRO A 260 -1.38 -12.05 57.17
CA PRO A 260 0.07 -11.98 57.16
C PRO A 260 0.73 -11.97 55.77
N GLU A 261 -0.03 -11.90 54.68
CA GLU A 261 0.49 -12.00 53.30
C GLU A 261 0.32 -10.71 52.48
N VAL A 262 1.36 -10.32 51.72
CA VAL A 262 1.21 -9.29 50.68
C VAL A 262 0.49 -9.92 49.50
N VAL A 263 -0.83 -9.73 49.41
CA VAL A 263 -1.60 -10.15 48.23
C VAL A 263 -1.41 -9.10 47.14
N VAL A 264 -0.40 -9.29 46.30
CA VAL A 264 -0.17 -8.38 45.18
C VAL A 264 -1.40 -8.38 44.27
N GLY A 265 -2.05 -7.21 44.11
CA GLY A 265 -3.08 -7.01 43.09
C GLY A 265 -2.53 -7.52 41.76
N SER A 266 -3.16 -8.57 41.20
CA SER A 266 -2.42 -9.65 40.53
C SER A 266 -1.40 -9.18 39.48
N LEU A 267 -0.10 -9.27 39.78
CA LEU A 267 0.98 -9.10 38.79
C LEU A 267 0.78 -10.01 37.57
N HIS A 268 0.17 -11.17 37.82
CA HIS A 268 -0.27 -12.10 36.80
C HIS A 268 -1.28 -11.47 35.82
N GLY A 269 -2.25 -10.69 36.32
CA GLY A 269 -3.20 -9.95 35.49
C GLY A 269 -2.51 -8.90 34.61
N VAL A 270 -1.54 -8.17 35.15
CA VAL A 270 -0.74 -7.20 34.39
C VAL A 270 0.05 -7.90 33.27
N PHE A 271 0.73 -9.00 33.60
CA PHE A 271 1.45 -9.82 32.61
C PHE A 271 0.51 -10.29 31.48
N LYS A 272 -0.68 -10.77 31.85
CA LYS A 272 -1.70 -11.24 30.91
C LYS A 272 -2.19 -10.12 29.98
N LEU A 273 -2.41 -8.91 30.49
CA LEU A 273 -2.85 -7.76 29.70
C LEU A 273 -1.77 -7.29 28.73
N ILE A 274 -0.50 -7.17 29.17
CA ILE A 274 0.62 -6.81 28.30
C ILE A 274 0.82 -7.86 27.19
N THR A 275 0.75 -9.15 27.56
CA THR A 275 0.84 -10.24 26.57
C THR A 275 -0.33 -10.21 25.59
N LYS A 276 -1.53 -9.86 26.06
CA LYS A 276 -2.71 -9.70 25.21
C LYS A 276 -2.53 -8.56 24.22
N LEU A 277 -2.03 -7.39 24.63
CA LEU A 277 -1.73 -6.27 23.72
C LEU A 277 -0.76 -6.70 22.61
N LEU A 278 0.31 -7.41 22.97
CA LEU A 278 1.27 -7.95 22.00
C LEU A 278 0.60 -8.88 20.99
N GLN A 279 -0.26 -9.79 21.45
CA GLN A 279 -1.01 -10.70 20.59
C GLN A 279 -2.03 -9.97 19.71
N ASN A 280 -2.69 -8.94 20.23
CA ASN A 280 -3.66 -8.12 19.50
C ASN A 280 -3.01 -7.39 18.33
N VAL A 281 -1.76 -6.94 18.46
CA VAL A 281 -1.00 -6.37 17.33
C VAL A 281 -0.96 -7.38 16.19
N LEU A 282 -0.48 -8.61 16.42
CA LEU A 282 -0.46 -9.66 15.40
C LEU A 282 -1.85 -10.00 14.85
N HIS A 283 -2.84 -10.08 15.74
CA HIS A 283 -4.22 -10.41 15.39
C HIS A 283 -4.90 -9.34 14.54
N SER A 284 -4.35 -8.13 14.46
CA SER A 284 -4.82 -7.08 13.54
C SER A 284 -4.86 -7.55 12.08
N SER A 285 -3.98 -8.47 11.67
CA SER A 285 -4.01 -9.07 10.33
C SER A 285 -5.20 -9.99 10.07
N ALA A 286 -5.94 -10.41 11.12
CA ALA A 286 -7.13 -11.25 10.97
C ALA A 286 -8.34 -10.48 10.41
N ALA A 287 -8.35 -9.16 10.58
CA ALA A 287 -9.41 -8.29 10.06
C ALA A 287 -9.33 -8.14 8.52
N PHE A 288 -8.16 -8.38 7.92
CA PHE A 288 -7.97 -8.33 6.48
C PHE A 288 -8.32 -9.69 5.85
N VAL A 289 -9.54 -9.80 5.33
CA VAL A 289 -10.01 -10.98 4.58
C VAL A 289 -9.27 -11.07 3.25
N ARG A 290 -8.85 -12.28 2.85
CA ARG A 290 -8.14 -12.48 1.58
C ARG A 290 -9.07 -12.47 0.38
N TRP A 291 -8.46 -12.40 -0.80
CA TRP A 291 -9.19 -12.60 -2.05
C TRP A 291 -9.34 -14.09 -2.36
N MET A 292 -10.36 -14.44 -3.14
CA MET A 292 -10.45 -15.77 -3.74
C MET A 292 -9.34 -15.94 -4.79
N ASP A 293 -8.82 -17.16 -4.93
CA ASP A 293 -7.69 -17.45 -5.83
C ASP A 293 -7.93 -16.90 -7.24
N GLY A 294 -7.00 -16.06 -7.70
CA GLY A 294 -7.04 -15.44 -9.02
C GLY A 294 -8.14 -14.41 -9.24
N THR A 295 -8.69 -13.83 -8.17
CA THR A 295 -9.72 -12.78 -8.22
C THR A 295 -9.33 -11.58 -7.35
N CYS A 296 -10.08 -10.49 -7.47
CA CYS A 296 -10.07 -9.38 -6.52
C CYS A 296 -11.32 -9.35 -5.62
N LEU A 297 -11.97 -10.49 -5.43
CA LEU A 297 -13.19 -10.63 -4.64
C LEU A 297 -12.84 -11.23 -3.28
N LEU A 298 -13.34 -10.62 -2.21
CA LEU A 298 -13.13 -11.12 -0.85
C LEU A 298 -13.74 -12.51 -0.68
N VAL A 299 -13.05 -13.38 0.07
CA VAL A 299 -13.60 -14.70 0.42
C VAL A 299 -14.85 -14.51 1.28
N PRO A 300 -16.02 -15.04 0.88
CA PRO A 300 -17.22 -14.96 1.70
C PRO A 300 -17.03 -15.63 3.05
N THR A 301 -17.56 -15.01 4.10
CA THR A 301 -17.54 -15.58 5.45
C THR A 301 -18.33 -16.90 5.47
N GLN A 302 -17.66 -18.00 5.81
CA GLN A 302 -18.32 -19.30 5.95
C GLN A 302 -18.96 -19.39 7.34
N SER A 303 -20.26 -19.15 7.45
CA SER A 303 -21.02 -19.45 8.66
C SER A 303 -21.35 -20.95 8.67
N THR A 304 -20.55 -21.75 9.37
CA THR A 304 -20.97 -23.12 9.73
C THR A 304 -22.09 -23.03 10.77
N GLU A 305 -23.26 -23.61 10.46
CA GLU A 305 -24.49 -23.63 11.29
C GLU A 305 -24.31 -24.15 12.73
N LEU A 306 -23.12 -24.64 13.11
CA LEU A 306 -22.83 -25.29 14.39
C LEU A 306 -22.01 -24.42 15.37
N ASP A 307 -21.47 -23.28 14.96
CA ASP A 307 -20.63 -22.43 15.83
C ASP A 307 -20.56 -20.99 15.26
N GLU A 308 -21.63 -20.19 15.42
CA GLU A 308 -21.67 -18.78 14.97
C GLU A 308 -20.52 -17.93 15.55
N GLU A 309 -19.98 -18.30 16.72
CA GLU A 309 -18.81 -17.65 17.34
C GLU A 309 -17.48 -17.94 16.65
N LYS A 310 -17.41 -18.92 15.72
CA LYS A 310 -16.19 -19.30 14.98
C LYS A 310 -16.39 -19.30 13.47
N ALA A 311 -17.05 -18.29 12.93
CA ALA A 311 -16.91 -17.98 11.51
C ALA A 311 -15.43 -17.63 11.23
N LEU A 312 -14.64 -18.62 10.81
CA LEU A 312 -13.23 -18.45 10.51
C LEU A 312 -13.12 -17.70 9.18
N ALA A 313 -12.93 -16.39 9.26
CA ALA A 313 -12.59 -15.58 8.10
C ALA A 313 -11.26 -16.06 7.51
N PHE A 314 -11.23 -16.31 6.20
CA PHE A 314 -10.00 -16.65 5.48
C PHE A 314 -9.16 -15.38 5.32
N SER A 315 -8.35 -15.08 6.34
CA SER A 315 -7.60 -13.82 6.46
C SER A 315 -6.09 -13.99 6.32
N PHE A 316 -5.37 -12.87 6.25
CA PHE A 316 -3.90 -12.90 6.18
C PHE A 316 -3.24 -13.44 7.46
N TYR A 317 -3.95 -13.50 8.59
CA TYR A 317 -3.42 -13.90 9.89
C TYR A 317 -2.71 -15.25 9.89
N LYS A 318 -3.25 -16.26 9.18
CA LYS A 318 -2.66 -17.60 9.16
C LYS A 318 -1.20 -17.58 8.66
N ASP A 319 -0.93 -16.88 7.57
CA ASP A 319 0.40 -16.83 6.97
C ASP A 319 1.30 -15.84 7.71
N VAL A 320 0.75 -14.72 8.18
CA VAL A 320 1.47 -13.73 8.99
C VAL A 320 1.96 -14.34 10.30
N SER A 321 1.12 -15.12 10.99
CA SER A 321 1.47 -15.76 12.27
C SER A 321 2.60 -16.79 12.16
N GLN A 322 2.87 -17.29 10.95
CA GLN A 322 3.95 -18.23 10.65
C GLN A 322 5.23 -17.52 10.17
N ASN A 323 5.20 -16.20 10.00
CA ASN A 323 6.37 -15.45 9.55
C ASN A 323 7.49 -15.52 10.62
N PRO A 324 8.67 -16.08 10.30
CA PRO A 324 9.74 -16.28 11.27
C PRO A 324 10.18 -15.00 12.00
N ALA A 325 10.21 -13.87 11.29
CA ALA A 325 10.62 -12.59 11.86
C ALA A 325 9.63 -12.10 12.93
N LEU A 326 8.32 -12.23 12.67
CA LEU A 326 7.28 -11.87 13.63
C LEU A 326 7.28 -12.82 14.84
N VAL A 327 7.49 -14.11 14.61
CA VAL A 327 7.57 -15.13 15.68
C VAL A 327 8.76 -14.85 16.61
N GLU A 328 9.96 -14.65 16.04
CA GLU A 328 11.18 -14.36 16.80
C GLU A 328 11.05 -13.06 17.60
N MET A 329 10.50 -12.01 16.99
CA MET A 329 10.27 -10.73 17.65
C MET A 329 9.28 -10.85 18.82
N THR A 330 8.20 -11.61 18.62
CA THR A 330 7.20 -11.87 19.67
C THR A 330 7.81 -12.63 20.84
N MET A 331 8.59 -13.69 20.57
CA MET A 331 9.29 -14.45 21.61
C MET A 331 10.27 -13.57 22.39
N THR A 332 11.02 -12.71 21.69
CA THR A 332 11.97 -11.79 22.31
C THR A 332 11.25 -10.83 23.27
N ILE A 333 10.15 -10.21 22.83
CA ILE A 333 9.35 -9.30 23.67
C ILE A 333 8.78 -10.06 24.87
N GLN A 334 8.19 -11.25 24.67
CA GLN A 334 7.63 -12.05 25.77
C GLN A 334 8.69 -12.42 26.81
N ASN A 335 9.88 -12.81 26.38
CA ASN A 335 10.99 -13.11 27.28
C ASN A 335 11.44 -11.87 28.08
N SER A 336 11.55 -10.71 27.43
CA SER A 336 11.87 -9.44 28.11
C SER A 336 10.82 -9.10 29.17
N VAL A 337 9.54 -9.22 28.83
CA VAL A 337 8.43 -8.98 29.78
C VAL A 337 8.52 -9.96 30.95
N GLN A 338 8.70 -11.26 30.70
CA GLN A 338 8.86 -12.28 31.74
C GLN A 338 10.01 -11.95 32.71
N GLN A 339 11.17 -11.53 32.21
CA GLN A 339 12.32 -11.15 33.04
C GLN A 339 12.02 -9.95 33.97
N VAL A 340 11.28 -8.95 33.47
CA VAL A 340 10.83 -7.81 34.29
C VAL A 340 9.93 -8.30 35.43
N PHE A 341 8.96 -9.15 35.14
CA PHE A 341 8.06 -9.70 36.16
C PHE A 341 8.76 -10.61 37.18
N GLN A 342 9.78 -11.38 36.75
CA GLN A 342 10.60 -12.16 37.68
C GLN A 342 11.39 -11.26 38.64
N THR A 343 11.91 -10.13 38.15
CA THR A 343 12.63 -9.14 38.96
C THR A 343 11.71 -8.47 39.98
N ILE A 344 10.50 -8.07 39.56
CA ILE A 344 9.48 -7.51 40.45
C ILE A 344 9.08 -8.52 41.54
N ASN A 345 8.84 -9.79 41.18
CA ASN A 345 8.50 -10.84 42.14
C ASN A 345 9.62 -11.08 43.17
N LYS A 346 10.88 -11.00 42.77
CA LYS A 346 12.02 -11.12 43.69
C LYS A 346 12.07 -9.94 44.67
N PHE A 347 11.81 -8.72 44.19
CA PHE A 347 11.78 -7.52 45.04
C PHE A 347 10.64 -7.56 46.05
N MET A 348 9.45 -8.03 45.65
CA MET A 348 8.28 -8.13 46.54
C MET A 348 8.40 -9.21 47.63
N ARG A 349 9.30 -10.19 47.48
CA ARG A 349 9.57 -11.25 48.46
C ARG A 349 10.74 -10.92 49.40
N SER A 350 11.54 -9.91 49.05
CA SER A 350 12.62 -9.37 49.89
C SER A 350 12.06 -8.34 50.86
#